data_AF-A0A940NMG3-F1
#
_entry.id   AF-A0A940NMG3-F1
#
_cell.length_a   1.000
_cell.length_b   1.000
_cell.length_c   1.000
_cell.angle_alpha   90.00
_cell.angle_beta   90.00
_cell.angle_gamma   90.00
#
_symmetry.space_group_name_H-M   'P 1'
#
loop_
_entity.id
_entity.type
_entity.pdbx_description
1 polymer ?
#
loop_
_entity_poly.entity_id
_entity_poly.type
_entity_poly.pdbx_seq_one_letter_code
_entity_poly.pdbx_strand_id
1 'polypeptide(L)'
;VNQENTERVALAEAVVAELERVGLRTNLVKCSFEEYQYRLAENDYDLFVGEVRLPMNMNILPMLTGADQTALGAYAAADLQYSVRDFLRTGNHYDQTVRLFAQQVPFIPLFFRQGIVAYPINFCSNIIATEQDIFYNIEDWVLV
;
A
#
# COMPACT_ATOMS: atom_id res chain seq x y z
N VAL A 1 8.46 1.66 11.90
CA VAL A 1 7.53 2.59 11.21
C VAL A 1 8.16 3.98 11.14
N ASN A 2 8.01 4.70 10.03
CA ASN A 2 8.46 6.10 9.94
C ASN A 2 7.65 6.97 10.91
N GLN A 3 8.32 7.57 11.89
CA GLN A 3 7.70 8.40 12.93
C GLN A 3 7.14 9.73 12.40
N GLU A 4 7.58 10.18 11.24
CA GLU A 4 7.12 11.41 10.59
C GLU A 4 5.72 11.24 9.95
N ASN A 5 5.27 10.00 9.76
CA ASN A 5 3.93 9.69 9.26
C ASN A 5 3.00 9.31 10.42
N THR A 6 2.28 10.30 10.94
CA THR A 6 1.39 10.14 12.10
C THR A 6 0.29 9.11 11.89
N GLU A 7 -0.28 9.02 10.68
CA GLU A 7 -1.30 8.02 10.34
C GLU A 7 -0.75 6.60 10.40
N ARG A 8 0.44 6.36 9.84
CA ARG A 8 1.09 5.04 9.92
C ARG A 8 1.52 4.70 11.33
N VAL A 9 1.92 5.68 12.13
CA VAL A 9 2.22 5.47 13.55
C VAL A 9 0.97 5.02 14.30
N ALA A 10 -0.16 5.73 14.14
CA ALA A 10 -1.42 5.36 14.77
C ALA A 10 -1.91 3.97 14.34
N LEU A 11 -1.78 3.65 13.04
CA LEU A 11 -2.08 2.32 12.52
C LEU A 11 -1.19 1.24 13.15
N ALA A 12 0.13 1.48 13.22
CA ALA A 12 1.07 0.51 13.78
C ALA A 12 0.79 0.27 15.28
N GLU A 13 0.41 1.30 16.04
CA GLU A 13 -0.03 1.18 17.43
C GLU A 13 -1.29 0.32 17.55
N ALA A 14 -2.29 0.53 16.69
CA ALA A 14 -3.50 -0.29 16.67
C ALA A 14 -3.20 -1.76 16.34
N VAL A 15 -2.33 -2.01 15.36
CA VAL A 15 -1.89 -3.37 15.01
C VAL A 15 -1.17 -4.04 16.18
N VAL A 16 -0.27 -3.33 16.86
CA VAL A 16 0.45 -3.84 18.05
C VAL A 16 -0.55 -4.20 19.15
N ALA A 17 -1.55 -3.36 19.42
CA ALA A 17 -2.56 -3.64 20.42
C ALA A 17 -3.36 -4.93 20.10
N GLU A 18 -3.74 -5.16 18.84
CA GLU A 18 -4.45 -6.38 18.44
C GLU A 18 -3.54 -7.62 18.50
N LEU A 19 -2.27 -7.50 18.13
CA LEU A 19 -1.29 -8.59 18.26
C LEU A 19 -1.10 -8.98 19.74
N GLU A 20 -0.96 -7.99 20.63
CA GLU A 20 -0.86 -8.23 22.07
C GLU A 20 -2.12 -8.87 22.65
N ARG A 21 -3.31 -8.48 22.16
CA ARG A 21 -4.60 -9.05 22.57
C ARG A 21 -4.71 -10.55 22.26
N VAL A 22 -4.03 -11.03 21.22
CA VAL A 22 -3.96 -12.45 20.87
C VAL A 22 -2.72 -13.15 21.45
N GLY A 23 -1.96 -12.47 22.32
CA GLY A 23 -0.84 -13.04 23.06
C GLY A 23 0.52 -12.93 22.36
N LEU A 24 0.63 -12.17 21.27
CA LEU A 24 1.89 -11.93 20.58
C LEU A 24 2.58 -10.71 21.19
N ARG A 25 3.79 -10.90 21.73
CA ARG A 25 4.61 -9.78 22.21
C ARG A 25 5.18 -9.04 21.02
N THR A 26 4.92 -7.74 20.92
CA THR A 26 5.34 -6.93 19.78
C THR A 26 6.06 -5.67 20.26
N ASN A 27 7.20 -5.34 19.64
CA ASN A 27 7.95 -4.12 19.92
C ASN A 27 7.76 -3.11 18.79
N LEU A 28 7.10 -1.98 19.06
CA LEU A 28 6.91 -0.94 18.07
C LEU A 28 8.14 -0.05 17.95
N VAL A 29 8.92 -0.24 16.87
CA VAL A 29 10.05 0.64 16.56
C VAL A 29 9.58 1.82 15.70
N LYS A 30 9.61 3.03 16.27
CA LYS A 30 9.42 4.30 15.55
C LYS A 30 10.81 4.88 15.23
N CYS A 31 11.05 5.22 13.97
CA CYS A 31 12.35 5.71 13.48
C CYS A 31 12.18 6.85 12.48
N SER A 32 13.25 7.59 12.18
CA SER A 32 13.26 8.61 11.12
C SER A 32 13.00 7.98 9.76
N PHE A 33 12.66 8.80 8.75
CA PHE A 33 12.50 8.28 7.39
C PHE A 33 13.77 7.60 6.86
N GLU A 34 14.95 8.19 7.11
CA GLU A 34 16.24 7.64 6.68
C GLU A 34 16.51 6.26 7.32
N GLU A 35 16.36 6.13 8.63
CA GLU A 35 16.51 4.86 9.35
C GLU A 35 15.46 3.84 8.89
N TYR A 36 14.23 4.28 8.65
CA TYR A 36 13.18 3.42 8.10
C TYR A 36 13.58 2.84 6.73
N GLN A 37 14.12 3.65 5.82
CA GLN A 37 14.60 3.17 4.52
C GLN A 37 15.78 2.21 4.67
N TYR A 38 16.73 2.53 5.55
CA TYR A 38 17.89 1.67 5.84
C TYR A 38 17.45 0.27 6.32
N ARG A 39 16.59 0.22 7.34
CA ARG A 39 16.09 -1.06 7.89
C ARG A 39 15.32 -1.87 6.86
N LEU A 40 14.59 -1.23 5.96
CA LEU A 40 13.92 -1.92 4.86
C LEU A 40 14.90 -2.53 3.87
N ALA A 41 15.94 -1.80 3.48
CA ALA A 41 16.98 -2.29 2.56
C ALA A 41 17.77 -3.46 3.15
N GLU A 42 18.09 -3.40 4.44
CA GLU A 42 18.83 -4.43 5.16
C GLU A 42 17.96 -5.61 5.63
N ASN A 43 16.64 -5.57 5.39
CA ASN A 43 15.67 -6.53 5.91
C ASN A 43 15.72 -6.65 7.46
N ASP A 44 16.03 -5.56 8.15
CA ASP A 44 16.07 -5.48 9.62
C ASP A 44 14.67 -5.17 10.19
N TYR A 45 13.74 -6.12 10.05
CA TYR A 45 12.40 -6.03 10.62
C TYR A 45 11.69 -7.40 10.59
N ASP A 46 10.73 -7.60 11.50
CA ASP A 46 9.78 -8.72 11.41
C ASP A 46 8.51 -8.33 10.64
N LEU A 47 7.99 -7.12 10.93
CA LEU A 47 6.80 -6.54 10.33
C LEU A 47 7.03 -5.05 10.07
N PHE A 48 6.48 -4.55 8.98
CA PHE A 48 6.43 -3.12 8.70
C PHE A 48 5.12 -2.74 8.00
N VAL A 49 4.81 -1.44 8.06
CA VAL A 49 3.64 -0.86 7.40
C VAL A 49 4.10 -0.12 6.15
N GLY A 50 3.85 -0.74 5.00
CA GLY A 50 4.09 -0.14 3.69
C GLY A 50 2.84 0.44 3.06
N GLU A 51 3.04 1.18 1.96
CA GLU A 51 1.96 1.58 1.05
C GLU A 51 2.46 1.42 -0.38
N VAL A 52 1.53 1.10 -1.28
CA VAL A 52 1.81 1.01 -2.72
C VAL A 52 0.72 1.75 -3.47
N ARG A 53 1.12 2.48 -4.52
CA ARG A 53 0.17 2.98 -5.50
C ARG A 53 0.00 1.91 -6.57
N LEU A 54 -1.12 1.19 -6.53
CA LEU A 54 -1.38 0.19 -7.55
C LEU A 54 -1.60 0.85 -8.92
N PRO A 55 -0.98 0.32 -9.99
CA PRO A 55 -1.28 0.75 -11.34
C PRO A 55 -2.73 0.37 -11.72
N MET A 56 -3.30 1.06 -12.72
CA MET A 56 -4.67 0.82 -13.18
C MET A 56 -4.96 -0.61 -13.65
N ASN A 57 -3.92 -1.35 -14.05
CA ASN A 57 -4.03 -2.76 -14.42
C ASN A 57 -4.04 -3.72 -13.20
N MET A 58 -4.04 -3.18 -11.97
CA MET A 58 -4.05 -3.93 -10.71
C MET A 58 -2.90 -4.94 -10.61
N ASN A 59 -1.78 -4.68 -11.28
CA ASN A 59 -0.64 -5.59 -11.30
C ASN A 59 0.11 -5.57 -9.96
N ILE A 60 -0.07 -6.65 -9.18
CA ILE A 60 0.64 -6.86 -7.92
C ILE A 60 1.93 -7.70 -8.07
N LEU A 61 2.26 -8.19 -9.27
CA LEU A 61 3.46 -9.01 -9.48
C LEU A 61 4.76 -8.39 -8.93
N PRO A 62 5.02 -7.07 -9.09
CA PRO A 62 6.26 -6.49 -8.59
C PRO A 62 6.43 -6.64 -7.08
N MET A 63 5.32 -6.67 -6.33
CA MET A 63 5.31 -6.88 -4.88
C MET A 63 5.61 -8.34 -4.49
N LEU A 64 5.26 -9.30 -5.37
CA LEU A 64 5.43 -10.73 -5.13
C LEU A 64 6.82 -11.25 -5.54
N THR A 65 7.48 -10.55 -6.46
CA THR A 65 8.81 -10.92 -6.98
C THR A 65 9.94 -10.20 -6.25
N GLY A 66 9.64 -9.13 -5.50
CA GLY A 66 10.66 -8.22 -4.95
C GLY A 66 11.39 -7.41 -6.03
N ALA A 67 10.89 -7.39 -7.27
CA ALA A 67 11.45 -6.57 -8.34
C ALA A 67 11.18 -5.07 -8.13
N ASP A 68 10.14 -4.77 -7.34
CA ASP A 68 9.88 -3.44 -6.84
C ASP A 68 10.69 -3.21 -5.56
N GLN A 69 11.72 -2.36 -5.64
CA GLN A 69 12.49 -1.91 -4.49
C GLN A 69 11.67 -1.04 -3.51
N THR A 70 10.35 -0.87 -3.67
CA THR A 70 9.45 -0.18 -2.72
C THR A 70 9.25 -0.93 -1.41
N ALA A 71 10.23 -1.73 -0.97
CA ALA A 71 10.29 -2.35 0.34
C ALA A 71 9.21 -3.38 0.68
N LEU A 72 8.27 -3.68 -0.23
CA LEU A 72 7.19 -4.66 -0.05
C LEU A 72 7.58 -6.09 -0.42
N GLY A 73 8.89 -6.37 -0.50
CA GLY A 73 9.48 -7.59 -1.05
C GLY A 73 9.18 -8.87 -0.27
N ALA A 74 7.91 -9.26 -0.25
CA ALA A 74 7.50 -10.61 0.10
C ALA A 74 7.77 -11.50 -1.11
N TYR A 75 8.83 -12.29 -1.03
CA TYR A 75 9.07 -13.35 -2.00
C TYR A 75 7.96 -14.40 -1.88
N ALA A 76 6.93 -14.26 -2.73
CA ALA A 76 5.87 -15.25 -2.83
C ALA A 76 6.37 -16.51 -3.54
N ALA A 77 5.71 -17.64 -3.32
CA ALA A 77 6.06 -18.85 -4.04
C ALA A 77 5.74 -18.72 -5.55
N ALA A 78 6.48 -19.47 -6.37
CA ALA A 78 6.44 -19.34 -7.83
C ALA A 78 5.06 -19.64 -8.44
N ASP A 79 4.24 -20.46 -7.78
CA ASP A 79 2.87 -20.80 -8.17
C ASP A 79 1.91 -19.61 -8.04
N LEU A 80 2.00 -18.83 -6.96
CA LEU A 80 1.23 -17.59 -6.80
C LEU A 80 1.66 -16.56 -7.85
N GLN A 81 2.97 -16.37 -8.04
CA GLN A 81 3.48 -15.48 -9.08
C GLN A 81 2.98 -15.89 -10.48
N TYR A 82 3.02 -17.18 -10.79
CA TYR A 82 2.50 -17.71 -12.05
C TYR A 82 0.99 -17.46 -12.20
N SER A 83 0.22 -17.74 -11.14
CA SER A 83 -1.24 -17.56 -11.17
C SER A 83 -1.64 -16.10 -11.36
N VAL A 84 -0.99 -15.15 -10.67
CA VAL A 84 -1.23 -13.72 -10.86
C VAL A 84 -0.89 -13.30 -12.28
N ARG A 85 0.23 -13.78 -12.84
CA ARG A 85 0.63 -13.47 -14.22
C ARG A 85 -0.38 -14.00 -15.25
N ASP A 86 -0.90 -15.20 -15.05
CA ASP A 86 -1.91 -15.77 -15.95
C ASP A 86 -3.25 -15.04 -15.85
N PHE A 87 -3.68 -14.69 -14.63
CA PHE A 87 -4.87 -13.85 -14.42
C PHE A 87 -4.73 -12.49 -15.11
N LEU A 88 -3.62 -11.78 -14.92
CA LEU A 88 -3.40 -10.47 -15.55
C LEU A 88 -3.39 -10.54 -17.09
N ARG A 89 -2.97 -11.68 -17.66
CA ARG A 89 -2.93 -11.88 -19.11
C ARG A 89 -4.28 -12.28 -19.70
N THR A 90 -5.07 -13.09 -18.98
CA THR A 90 -6.26 -13.75 -19.53
C THR A 90 -7.58 -13.26 -18.97
N GLY A 91 -7.57 -12.63 -17.79
CA GLY A 91 -8.76 -12.35 -17.00
C GLY A 91 -9.41 -13.59 -16.35
N ASN A 92 -8.82 -14.79 -16.52
CA ASN A 92 -9.36 -16.04 -15.98
C ASN A 92 -8.68 -16.45 -14.67
N HIS A 93 -9.20 -17.50 -14.02
CA HIS A 93 -8.59 -18.13 -12.84
C HIS A 93 -8.47 -17.24 -11.60
N TYR A 94 -9.28 -16.17 -11.51
CA TYR A 94 -9.33 -15.26 -10.36
C TYR A 94 -9.47 -16.00 -9.02
N ASP A 95 -10.40 -16.96 -8.92
CA ASP A 95 -10.63 -17.72 -7.68
C ASP A 95 -9.41 -18.52 -7.24
N GLN A 96 -8.66 -19.07 -8.21
CA GLN A 96 -7.41 -19.78 -7.92
C GLN A 96 -6.35 -18.81 -7.40
N THR A 97 -6.23 -17.63 -8.02
CA THR A 97 -5.30 -16.59 -7.58
C THR A 97 -5.61 -16.12 -6.16
N VAL A 98 -6.88 -15.83 -5.86
CA VAL A 98 -7.32 -15.42 -4.52
C VAL A 98 -7.06 -16.52 -3.49
N ARG A 99 -7.33 -17.78 -3.83
CA ARG A 99 -7.03 -18.92 -2.95
C ARG A 99 -5.53 -19.05 -2.65
N LEU A 100 -4.68 -18.98 -3.67
CA LEU A 100 -3.22 -19.05 -3.48
C LEU A 100 -2.72 -17.87 -2.65
N PHE A 101 -3.25 -16.67 -2.89
CA PHE A 101 -2.91 -15.49 -2.10
C PHE A 101 -3.27 -15.68 -0.62
N ALA A 102 -4.47 -16.18 -0.34
CA ALA A 102 -4.93 -16.43 1.03
C ALA A 102 -4.16 -17.57 1.73
N GLN A 103 -3.64 -18.54 0.97
CA GLN A 103 -2.82 -19.64 1.52
C GLN A 103 -1.39 -19.21 1.84
N GLN A 104 -0.81 -18.35 1.00
CA GLN A 104 0.59 -17.94 1.14
C GLN A 104 0.77 -16.65 1.94
N VAL A 105 -0.28 -15.81 2.00
CA VAL A 105 -0.32 -14.53 2.73
C VAL A 105 0.97 -13.73 2.54
N PRO A 106 1.36 -13.39 1.28
CA PRO A 106 2.62 -12.68 1.04
C PRO A 106 2.63 -11.30 1.72
N PHE A 107 1.46 -10.67 1.81
CA PHE A 107 1.25 -9.46 2.60
C PHE A 107 -0.22 -9.40 3.05
N ILE A 108 -0.50 -8.55 4.03
CA ILE A 108 -1.86 -8.35 4.57
C ILE A 108 -2.37 -6.99 4.11
N PRO A 109 -3.37 -6.93 3.20
CA PRO A 109 -4.03 -5.68 2.85
C PRO A 109 -4.77 -5.11 4.07
N LEU A 110 -4.45 -3.87 4.47
CA LEU A 110 -5.08 -3.23 5.63
C LEU A 110 -6.29 -2.37 5.22
N PHE A 111 -6.12 -1.49 4.24
CA PHE A 111 -7.18 -0.65 3.69
C PHE A 111 -6.75 -0.03 2.37
N PHE A 112 -7.73 0.50 1.63
CA PHE A 112 -7.51 1.39 0.50
C PHE A 112 -7.65 2.84 0.95
N ARG A 113 -6.76 3.72 0.51
CA ARG A 113 -6.88 5.16 0.77
C ARG A 113 -7.80 5.80 -0.26
N GLN A 114 -8.59 6.77 0.20
CA GLN A 114 -9.35 7.66 -0.65
C GLN A 114 -8.81 9.07 -0.45
N GLY A 115 -8.62 9.79 -1.55
CA GLY A 115 -8.24 11.21 -1.54
C GLY A 115 -9.48 12.09 -1.64
N ILE A 116 -9.46 13.23 -0.97
CA ILE A 116 -10.49 14.28 -1.08
C ILE A 116 -9.78 15.56 -1.49
N VAL A 117 -10.35 16.28 -2.45
CA VAL A 117 -9.93 17.65 -2.79
C VAL A 117 -10.92 18.61 -2.13
N ALA A 118 -10.43 19.43 -1.20
CA ALA A 118 -11.21 20.45 -0.51
C ALA A 118 -10.75 21.84 -0.94
N TYR A 119 -11.70 22.73 -1.18
CA TYR A 119 -11.44 24.10 -1.64
C TYR A 119 -12.45 25.08 -1.01
N PRO A 120 -12.09 26.37 -0.89
CA PRO A 120 -13.00 27.40 -0.37
C PRO A 120 -14.31 27.50 -1.18
N ILE A 121 -15.39 27.94 -0.54
CA ILE A 121 -16.69 28.09 -1.22
C ILE A 121 -16.67 29.15 -2.34
N ASN A 122 -15.72 30.08 -2.29
CA ASN A 122 -15.48 31.11 -3.30
C ASN A 122 -14.41 30.70 -4.33
N PHE A 123 -14.17 29.39 -4.47
CA PHE A 123 -13.21 28.80 -5.38
C PHE A 123 -13.94 27.85 -6.34
N CYS A 124 -13.88 28.14 -7.64
CA CYS A 124 -14.34 27.33 -8.78
C CYS A 124 -15.78 26.78 -8.82
N SER A 125 -16.40 26.89 -10.00
CA SER A 125 -17.65 26.19 -10.31
C SER A 125 -17.49 24.81 -10.98
N ASN A 126 -16.27 24.35 -11.34
CA ASN A 126 -16.08 23.07 -12.06
C ASN A 126 -14.69 22.41 -11.88
N ILE A 127 -14.37 21.93 -10.66
CA ILE A 127 -13.14 21.16 -10.41
C ILE A 127 -13.34 19.70 -10.86
N ILE A 128 -12.46 19.23 -11.74
CA ILE A 128 -12.40 17.84 -12.20
C ILE A 128 -11.08 17.25 -11.68
N ALA A 129 -11.11 16.67 -10.49
CA ALA A 129 -9.99 15.92 -9.96
C ALA A 129 -10.03 14.48 -10.47
N THR A 130 -8.86 13.92 -10.80
CA THR A 130 -8.72 12.50 -11.14
C THR A 130 -7.90 11.78 -10.08
N GLU A 131 -7.99 10.45 -10.05
CA GLU A 131 -7.14 9.64 -9.15
C GLU A 131 -5.65 9.74 -9.49
N GLN A 132 -5.32 10.17 -10.71
CA GLN A 132 -3.94 10.38 -11.16
C GLN A 132 -3.40 11.76 -10.82
N ASP A 133 -4.26 12.76 -10.98
CA ASP A 133 -3.93 14.17 -10.85
C ASP A 133 -5.13 14.94 -10.26
N ILE A 134 -4.93 15.48 -9.06
CA ILE A 134 -5.93 16.31 -8.37
C ILE A 134 -6.07 17.70 -9.01
N PHE A 135 -5.13 18.08 -9.87
CA PHE A 135 -5.06 19.34 -10.62
C PHE A 135 -5.36 19.13 -12.12
N TYR A 136 -6.01 18.03 -12.48
CA TYR A 136 -6.19 17.61 -13.87
C TYR A 136 -6.74 18.70 -14.82
N ASN A 137 -7.61 19.59 -14.33
CA ASN A 137 -8.12 20.73 -15.10
C ASN A 137 -7.81 22.09 -14.46
N ILE A 138 -6.63 22.24 -13.84
CA ILE A 138 -6.25 23.45 -13.11
C ILE A 138 -6.31 24.73 -13.94
N GLU A 139 -6.15 24.63 -15.26
CA GLU A 139 -6.28 25.75 -16.20
C GLU A 139 -7.70 26.35 -16.24
N ASP A 140 -8.72 25.58 -15.87
CA ASP A 140 -10.11 26.03 -15.82
C ASP A 140 -10.46 26.66 -14.47
N TRP A 141 -9.51 26.70 -13.53
CA TRP A 141 -9.79 27.10 -12.16
C TRP A 141 -9.83 28.62 -12.00
N VAL A 142 -10.90 29.14 -11.39
CA VAL A 142 -11.13 30.57 -11.16
C VAL A 142 -11.51 30.88 -9.71
N LEU A 143 -11.07 32.04 -9.23
CA LEU A 143 -11.55 32.64 -7.98
C LEU A 143 -12.87 33.38 -8.27
N VAL A 144 -13.89 33.14 -7.45
CA VAL A 144 -15.23 33.72 -7.59
C VAL A 144 -15.47 34.78 -6.52
#